data_AF-A0A2E4EIF7-F1
#
_entry.id   AF-A0A2E4EIF7-F1
#
_cell.length_a   1.000
_cell.length_b   1.000
_cell.length_c   1.000
_cell.angle_alpha   90.00
_cell.angle_beta   90.00
_cell.angle_gamma   90.00
#
_symmetry.space_group_name_H-M   'P 1'
#
loop_
_entity.id
_entity.type
_entity.pdbx_description
1 polymer ?
#
loop_
_entity_poly.entity_id
_entity_poly.type
_entity_poly.pdbx_seq_one_letter_code
_entity_poly.pdbx_strand_id
1 'polypeptide(L)'
;MLELIQQAKPATHPYGDFFYGNDSIKSLFRFLTEDEYKVLMTDTEYNPVPFSYFGDTARDILLKSTIFGNAGAKLLSDIQYTDFVTLPDGADRKSLAMTPRIWLTKGGDTFTKAIEKFANWRKEAILDADWNRSHMVSKEYNDLKPFNMEKIMLGSGIPSGLFPEHGSHSVVPVAIDTKQGDVLIFMANCWHNK
;
A
#
# COMPACT_ATOMS: atom_id res chain seq x y z
N MET A 1 2.64 -8.52 15.29
CA MET A 1 1.92 -7.47 14.55
C MET A 1 2.89 -6.32 14.36
N LEU A 2 2.77 -5.60 13.25
CA LEU A 2 3.61 -4.46 12.91
C LEU A 2 3.17 -3.25 13.73
N GLU A 3 4.16 -2.52 14.23
CA GLU A 3 3.96 -1.25 14.92
C GLU A 3 4.29 -0.13 13.94
N LEU A 4 3.25 0.55 13.44
CA LEU A 4 3.37 1.61 12.44
C LEU A 4 3.97 2.88 13.07
N ILE A 5 4.93 3.50 12.40
CA ILE A 5 5.62 4.71 12.86
C ILE A 5 4.91 5.94 12.28
N GLN A 6 4.67 6.93 13.15
CA GLN A 6 4.32 8.28 12.71
C GLN A 6 5.58 9.02 12.27
N GLN A 7 5.53 9.53 11.04
CA GLN A 7 6.51 10.38 10.42
C GLN A 7 6.52 11.75 11.10
N ALA A 8 7.72 12.33 11.22
CA ALA A 8 7.91 13.66 11.82
C ALA A 8 7.24 14.77 10.99
N LYS A 9 7.03 14.54 9.69
CA LYS A 9 6.31 15.44 8.78
C LYS A 9 5.32 14.63 7.93
N PRO A 10 4.13 15.17 7.63
CA PRO A 10 3.18 14.54 6.71
C PRO A 10 3.80 14.24 5.35
N ALA A 11 3.38 13.16 4.70
CA ALA A 11 3.66 12.95 3.29
C ALA A 11 3.02 14.07 2.45
N THR A 12 3.84 14.90 1.82
CA THR A 12 3.40 15.84 0.78
C THR A 12 4.13 15.49 -0.50
N HIS A 13 3.39 15.20 -1.58
CA HIS A 13 3.99 15.09 -2.90
C HIS A 13 4.43 16.49 -3.33
N PRO A 14 5.63 16.69 -3.90
CA PRO A 14 6.11 18.02 -4.28
C PRO A 14 5.19 18.72 -5.30
N TYR A 15 4.38 17.94 -6.02
CA TYR A 15 3.47 18.43 -7.04
C TYR A 15 2.00 18.12 -6.74
N GLY A 16 1.64 17.70 -5.53
CA GLY A 16 0.27 17.27 -5.25
C GLY A 16 -0.05 16.87 -3.81
N ASP A 17 -1.33 16.60 -3.57
CA ASP A 17 -1.83 16.13 -2.28
C ASP A 17 -2.32 14.69 -2.37
N PHE A 18 -1.87 13.86 -1.45
CA PHE A 18 -2.43 12.52 -1.28
C PHE A 18 -3.83 12.62 -0.69
N PHE A 19 -4.73 11.79 -1.21
CA PHE A 19 -6.06 11.69 -0.64
C PHE A 19 -6.05 10.83 0.62
N TYR A 20 -6.84 11.27 1.60
CA TYR A 20 -7.07 10.54 2.85
C TYR A 20 -8.55 10.68 3.21
N GLY A 21 -9.14 9.64 3.78
CA GLY A 21 -10.49 9.72 4.36
C GLY A 21 -10.49 10.50 5.68
N ASN A 22 -9.36 10.52 6.38
CA ASN A 22 -9.16 11.20 7.64
C ASN A 22 -7.74 11.78 7.70
N ASP A 23 -7.61 13.09 7.95
CA ASP A 23 -6.30 13.76 7.99
C ASP A 23 -5.34 13.20 9.05
N SER A 24 -5.84 12.55 10.09
CA SER A 24 -5.01 11.96 11.16
C SER A 24 -4.03 10.89 10.65
N ILE A 25 -4.27 10.32 9.47
CA ILE A 25 -3.40 9.31 8.89
C ILE A 25 -2.26 9.89 8.03
N LYS A 26 -2.29 11.19 7.70
CA LYS A 26 -1.24 11.85 6.91
C LYS A 26 0.16 11.66 7.47
N SER A 27 0.28 11.56 8.80
CA SER A 27 1.55 11.36 9.47
C SER A 27 2.03 9.90 9.45
N LEU A 28 1.24 8.91 9.05
CA LEU A 28 1.73 7.52 8.94
C LEU A 28 2.51 7.29 7.63
N PHE A 29 2.15 8.05 6.60
CA PHE A 29 2.73 7.91 5.28
C PHE A 29 3.91 8.85 5.10
N ARG A 30 4.88 8.43 4.29
CA ARG A 30 5.86 9.30 3.64
C ARG A 30 5.83 9.08 2.13
N PHE A 31 6.04 10.16 1.39
CA PHE A 31 6.22 10.09 -0.07
C PHE A 31 7.50 9.32 -0.39
N LEU A 32 7.50 8.60 -1.51
CA LEU A 32 8.69 7.99 -2.09
C LEU A 32 9.00 8.67 -3.42
N THR A 33 10.15 9.33 -3.50
CA THR A 33 10.72 9.71 -4.79
C THR A 33 11.11 8.48 -5.60
N GLU A 34 11.33 8.65 -6.91
CA GLU A 34 11.80 7.56 -7.77
C GLU A 34 13.11 6.94 -7.26
N ASP A 35 14.07 7.79 -6.85
CA ASP A 35 15.36 7.34 -6.32
C ASP A 35 15.20 6.58 -5.00
N GLU A 36 14.40 7.09 -4.06
CA GLU A 36 14.16 6.42 -2.79
C GLU A 36 13.45 5.07 -2.97
N TYR A 37 12.44 5.02 -3.85
CA TYR A 37 11.77 3.77 -4.18
C TYR A 37 12.76 2.77 -4.78
N LYS A 38 13.58 3.19 -5.75
CA LYS A 38 14.57 2.33 -6.39
C LYS A 38 15.59 1.79 -5.39
N VAL A 39 16.13 2.64 -4.51
CA VAL A 39 17.05 2.22 -3.45
C VAL A 39 16.39 1.16 -2.56
N LEU A 40 15.18 1.43 -2.05
CA LEU A 40 14.46 0.47 -1.20
C LEU A 40 14.19 -0.87 -1.88
N MET A 41 13.80 -0.86 -3.16
CA MET A 41 13.49 -2.08 -3.91
C MET A 41 14.72 -2.89 -4.31
N THR A 42 15.91 -2.28 -4.30
CA THR A 42 17.19 -2.96 -4.60
C THR A 42 17.98 -3.32 -3.33
N ASP A 43 17.60 -2.79 -2.18
CA ASP A 43 18.24 -3.05 -0.90
C ASP A 43 18.07 -4.53 -0.51
N THR A 44 19.21 -5.23 -0.42
CA THR A 44 19.28 -6.67 -0.13
C THR A 44 19.07 -7.01 1.33
N GLU A 45 19.01 -6.02 2.23
CA GLU A 45 18.58 -6.24 3.62
C GLU A 45 17.10 -6.63 3.73
N TYR A 46 16.30 -6.30 2.70
CA TYR A 46 14.88 -6.60 2.66
C TYR A 46 14.57 -7.80 1.75
N ASN A 47 13.34 -8.30 1.82
CA ASN A 47 12.71 -9.09 0.77
C ASN A 47 11.40 -8.38 0.35
N PRO A 48 11.21 -8.00 -0.93
CA PRO A 48 10.02 -7.27 -1.39
C PRO A 48 8.85 -8.20 -1.63
N VAL A 49 8.09 -8.51 -0.59
CA VAL A 49 7.00 -9.48 -0.65
C VAL A 49 5.68 -8.81 -1.07
N PRO A 50 5.02 -9.23 -2.17
CA PRO A 50 3.70 -8.75 -2.53
C PRO A 50 2.66 -8.99 -1.46
N PHE A 51 1.88 -7.96 -1.15
CA PHE A 51 0.78 -8.08 -0.19
C PHE A 51 -0.34 -9.02 -0.67
N SER A 52 -0.44 -9.26 -1.99
CA SER A 52 -1.38 -10.23 -2.58
C SER A 52 -1.16 -11.67 -2.09
N TYR A 53 0.04 -12.01 -1.61
CA TYR A 53 0.25 -13.31 -0.94
C TYR A 53 -0.53 -13.44 0.37
N PHE A 54 -0.98 -12.32 0.95
CA PHE A 54 -1.70 -12.28 2.20
C PHE A 54 -3.19 -11.98 2.03
N GLY A 55 -3.73 -11.78 0.84
CA GLY A 55 -5.17 -11.63 0.66
C GLY A 55 -5.54 -11.15 -0.73
N ASP A 56 -6.80 -11.34 -1.10
CA ASP A 56 -7.29 -11.07 -2.46
C ASP A 56 -7.60 -9.59 -2.65
N THR A 57 -7.99 -8.90 -1.57
CA THR A 57 -8.26 -7.46 -1.57
C THR A 57 -7.45 -6.72 -0.51
N ALA A 58 -7.28 -5.41 -0.72
CA ALA A 58 -6.66 -4.50 0.24
C ALA A 58 -7.34 -4.57 1.61
N ARG A 59 -8.65 -4.77 1.63
CA ARG A 59 -9.45 -4.90 2.86
C ARG A 59 -9.07 -6.18 3.61
N ASP A 60 -8.99 -7.30 2.91
CA ASP A 60 -8.62 -8.59 3.52
C ASP A 60 -7.22 -8.53 4.11
N ILE A 61 -6.30 -7.88 3.39
CA ILE A 61 -4.92 -7.67 3.83
C ILE A 61 -4.86 -6.80 5.09
N LEU A 62 -5.51 -5.63 5.06
CA LEU A 62 -5.50 -4.68 6.18
C LEU A 62 -6.21 -5.23 7.43
N LEU A 63 -7.20 -6.11 7.26
CA LEU A 63 -7.90 -6.75 8.37
C LEU A 63 -7.16 -8.00 8.91
N LYS A 64 -5.98 -8.36 8.39
CA LYS A 64 -5.19 -9.45 8.95
C LYS A 64 -4.60 -9.08 10.30
N SER A 65 -5.22 -9.58 11.36
CA SER A 65 -4.79 -9.37 12.75
C SER A 65 -3.35 -9.82 13.02
N THR A 66 -2.86 -10.85 12.32
CA THR A 66 -1.46 -11.32 12.44
C THR A 66 -0.45 -10.28 11.96
N ILE A 67 -0.83 -9.45 10.99
CA ILE A 67 0.02 -8.40 10.41
C ILE A 67 -0.25 -7.07 11.12
N PHE A 68 -1.49 -6.57 11.09
CA PHE A 68 -1.82 -5.21 11.51
C PHE A 68 -2.53 -5.09 12.86
N GLY A 69 -2.97 -6.20 13.47
CA GLY A 69 -3.77 -6.17 14.70
C GLY A 69 -4.99 -5.24 14.58
N ASN A 70 -5.27 -4.45 15.61
CA ASN A 70 -6.34 -3.46 15.62
C ASN A 70 -6.04 -2.20 14.77
N ALA A 71 -4.75 -1.91 14.54
CA ALA A 71 -4.34 -0.76 13.74
C ALA A 71 -4.81 -0.89 12.28
N GLY A 72 -4.93 -2.12 11.77
CA GLY A 72 -5.39 -2.41 10.42
C GLY A 72 -6.83 -1.98 10.14
N ALA A 73 -7.75 -2.25 11.07
CA ALA A 73 -9.14 -1.82 10.95
C ALA A 73 -9.27 -0.28 10.99
N LYS A 74 -8.49 0.37 11.87
CA LYS A 74 -8.42 1.83 11.94
C LYS A 74 -7.86 2.42 10.64
N LEU A 75 -6.72 1.91 10.17
CA LEU A 75 -6.10 2.27 8.89
C LEU A 75 -7.09 2.14 7.74
N LEU A 76 -7.79 1.01 7.65
CA LEU A 76 -8.81 0.80 6.61
C LEU A 76 -9.95 1.84 6.69
N SER A 77 -10.43 2.15 7.90
CA SER A 77 -11.47 3.18 8.07
C SER A 77 -10.98 4.57 7.67
N ASP A 78 -9.73 4.91 7.98
CA ASP A 78 -9.16 6.25 7.76
C ASP A 78 -8.77 6.50 6.29
N ILE A 79 -8.60 5.45 5.48
CA ILE A 79 -8.33 5.56 4.03
C ILE A 79 -9.59 5.40 3.17
N GLN A 80 -10.74 5.11 3.75
CA GLN A 80 -12.02 5.07 3.01
C GLN A 80 -12.52 6.49 2.74
N TYR A 81 -12.92 6.79 1.51
CA TYR A 81 -13.59 8.05 1.18
C TYR A 81 -15.03 7.81 0.68
N THR A 82 -15.77 8.87 0.40
CA THR A 82 -17.23 8.85 0.22
C THR A 82 -17.72 8.08 -1.01
N ASP A 83 -16.86 7.86 -1.99
CA ASP A 83 -17.23 7.19 -3.24
C ASP A 83 -17.36 5.68 -3.03
N PHE A 84 -18.09 5.01 -3.94
CA PHE A 84 -18.33 3.57 -3.88
C PHE A 84 -17.84 2.89 -5.16
N VAL A 85 -17.41 1.64 -5.00
CA VAL A 85 -17.00 0.73 -6.07
C VAL A 85 -17.72 -0.60 -5.90
N THR A 86 -18.19 -1.16 -7.01
CA THR A 86 -18.76 -2.51 -7.03
C THR A 86 -17.63 -3.52 -7.19
N LEU A 87 -17.49 -4.44 -6.23
CA LEU A 87 -16.51 -5.51 -6.29
C LEU A 87 -16.97 -6.65 -7.22
N PRO A 88 -16.07 -7.58 -7.61
CA PRO A 88 -16.44 -8.74 -8.43
C PRO A 88 -17.51 -9.66 -7.81
N ASP A 89 -17.69 -9.59 -6.48
CA ASP A 89 -18.75 -10.31 -5.74
C ASP A 89 -20.12 -9.61 -5.84
N GLY A 90 -20.21 -8.48 -6.53
CA GLY A 90 -21.42 -7.66 -6.69
C GLY A 90 -21.71 -6.74 -5.50
N ALA A 91 -20.88 -6.73 -4.46
CA ALA A 91 -21.08 -5.87 -3.30
C ALA A 91 -20.51 -4.48 -3.52
N ASP A 92 -21.29 -3.46 -3.19
CA ASP A 92 -20.82 -2.08 -3.16
C ASP A 92 -20.02 -1.81 -1.89
N ARG A 93 -18.82 -1.25 -2.05
CA ARG A 93 -17.94 -0.89 -0.95
C ARG A 93 -17.34 0.50 -1.17
N LYS A 94 -17.07 1.23 -0.08
CA LYS A 94 -16.40 2.54 -0.16
C LYS A 94 -15.04 2.44 -0.82
N SER A 95 -14.72 3.30 -1.77
CA SER A 95 -13.41 3.43 -2.38
C SER A 95 -12.31 3.68 -1.34
N LEU A 96 -11.10 3.25 -1.65
CA LEU A 96 -9.92 3.43 -0.80
C LEU A 96 -9.01 4.46 -1.44
N ALA A 97 -8.52 5.43 -0.65
CA ALA A 97 -7.55 6.40 -1.15
C ALA A 97 -6.19 5.75 -1.44
N MET A 98 -5.95 4.57 -0.84
CA MET A 98 -4.66 3.90 -0.83
C MET A 98 -4.85 2.38 -0.78
N THR A 99 -3.96 1.60 -1.40
CA THR A 99 -3.98 0.14 -1.36
C THR A 99 -2.59 -0.43 -1.08
N PRO A 100 -2.44 -1.42 -0.17
CA PRO A 100 -1.16 -2.05 0.13
C PRO A 100 -0.64 -2.82 -1.09
N ARG A 101 0.67 -2.72 -1.34
CA ARG A 101 1.31 -3.25 -2.55
C ARG A 101 2.47 -4.21 -2.25
N ILE A 102 3.54 -3.71 -1.63
CA ILE A 102 4.73 -4.49 -1.25
C ILE A 102 4.98 -4.36 0.25
N TRP A 103 5.36 -5.46 0.89
CA TRP A 103 5.98 -5.50 2.20
C TRP A 103 7.48 -5.77 2.03
N LEU A 104 8.31 -4.75 2.24
CA LEU A 104 9.76 -4.90 2.36
C LEU A 104 10.07 -5.39 3.78
N THR A 105 10.31 -6.71 3.92
CA THR A 105 10.51 -7.33 5.23
C THR A 105 11.97 -7.72 5.48
N LYS A 106 12.40 -7.61 6.74
CA LYS A 106 13.68 -8.18 7.23
C LYS A 106 13.54 -9.61 7.76
N GLY A 107 12.37 -10.23 7.61
CA GLY A 107 12.11 -11.61 8.08
C GLY A 107 11.90 -11.74 9.60
N GLY A 108 11.45 -10.67 10.26
CA GLY A 108 11.20 -10.67 11.70
C GLY A 108 9.98 -11.51 12.14
N ASP A 109 9.78 -11.64 13.46
CA ASP A 109 8.73 -12.47 14.08
C ASP A 109 7.32 -12.25 13.51
N THR A 110 6.95 -11.00 13.22
CA THR A 110 5.63 -10.69 12.66
C THR A 110 5.47 -11.29 11.26
N PHE A 111 6.50 -11.22 10.43
CA PHE A 111 6.49 -11.81 9.09
C PHE A 111 6.44 -13.33 9.17
N THR A 112 7.29 -13.94 9.99
CA THR A 112 7.33 -15.39 10.22
C THR A 112 5.96 -15.92 10.66
N LYS A 113 5.31 -15.27 11.64
CA LYS A 113 3.95 -15.60 12.08
C LYS A 113 2.90 -15.42 10.98
N ALA A 114 3.05 -14.40 10.12
CA ALA A 114 2.11 -14.16 9.03
C ALA A 114 2.13 -15.28 7.97
N ILE A 115 3.31 -15.89 7.74
CA ILE A 115 3.49 -16.95 6.74
C ILE A 115 3.37 -18.37 7.31
N GLU A 116 3.45 -18.54 8.63
CA GLU A 116 3.49 -19.83 9.32
C GLU A 116 2.37 -20.79 8.91
N LYS A 117 1.16 -20.27 8.70
CA LYS A 117 -0.02 -21.04 8.32
C LYS A 117 -0.07 -21.48 6.86
N PHE A 118 0.83 -21.00 6.01
CA PHE A 118 0.87 -21.40 4.60
C PHE A 118 1.52 -22.77 4.42
N ALA A 119 1.12 -23.48 3.35
CA ALA A 119 1.80 -24.68 2.91
C ALA A 119 3.27 -24.38 2.52
N ASN A 120 4.15 -25.37 2.65
CA ASN A 120 5.60 -25.19 2.44
C ASN A 120 5.94 -24.60 1.07
N TRP A 121 5.35 -25.12 -0.02
CA TRP A 121 5.56 -24.59 -1.37
C TRP A 121 5.20 -23.10 -1.49
N ARG A 122 4.19 -22.63 -0.75
CA ARG A 122 3.77 -21.23 -0.75
C ARG A 122 4.72 -20.37 0.08
N LYS A 123 5.24 -20.90 1.19
CA LYS A 123 6.29 -20.23 1.97
C LYS A 123 7.56 -20.06 1.14
N GLU A 124 7.97 -21.09 0.41
CA GLU A 124 9.12 -21.04 -0.51
C GLU A 124 8.95 -19.91 -1.52
N ALA A 125 7.80 -19.82 -2.20
CA ALA A 125 7.51 -18.73 -3.14
C ALA A 125 7.50 -17.34 -2.47
N ILE A 126 7.02 -17.21 -1.23
CA ILE A 126 7.03 -15.95 -0.48
C ILE A 126 8.46 -15.54 -0.09
N LEU A 127 9.30 -16.51 0.26
CA LEU A 127 10.68 -16.30 0.72
C LEU A 127 11.68 -16.15 -0.43
N ASP A 128 11.29 -16.43 -1.67
CA ASP A 128 12.12 -16.28 -2.86
C ASP A 128 12.37 -14.80 -3.19
N ALA A 129 13.46 -14.26 -2.64
CA ALA A 129 13.84 -12.86 -2.82
C ALA A 129 14.22 -12.54 -4.28
N ASP A 130 14.79 -13.50 -5.02
CA ASP A 130 15.20 -13.30 -6.41
C ASP A 130 13.97 -13.17 -7.30
N TRP A 131 12.99 -14.06 -7.13
CA TRP A 131 11.70 -13.97 -7.81
C TRP A 131 10.97 -12.68 -7.45
N ASN A 132 10.91 -12.34 -6.16
CA ASN A 132 10.23 -11.15 -5.68
C ASN A 132 10.87 -9.85 -6.22
N ARG A 133 12.17 -9.87 -6.52
CA ARG A 133 12.90 -8.76 -7.14
C ARG A 133 12.82 -8.71 -8.66
N SER A 134 12.27 -9.74 -9.28
CA SER A 134 12.08 -9.74 -10.73
C SER A 134 11.21 -8.56 -11.16
N HIS A 135 11.44 -8.08 -12.39
CA HIS A 135 10.67 -7.02 -13.04
C HIS A 135 9.16 -7.31 -13.10
N MET A 136 8.77 -8.58 -12.93
CA MET A 136 7.36 -9.00 -12.89
C MET A 136 6.68 -8.60 -11.58
N VAL A 137 7.42 -8.62 -10.48
CA VAL A 137 6.91 -8.40 -9.12
C VAL A 137 7.28 -7.00 -8.63
N SER A 138 8.57 -6.68 -8.63
CA SER A 138 9.13 -5.39 -8.23
C SER A 138 9.30 -4.50 -9.47
N LYS A 139 8.17 -3.95 -9.94
CA LYS A 139 8.18 -3.04 -11.09
C LYS A 139 8.97 -1.76 -10.81
N GLU A 140 9.56 -1.21 -11.87
CA GLU A 140 10.17 0.12 -11.86
C GLU A 140 9.12 1.19 -11.56
N TYR A 141 9.55 2.31 -10.98
CA TYR A 141 8.67 3.39 -10.51
C TYR A 141 7.70 3.87 -11.59
N ASN A 142 8.21 4.12 -12.81
CA ASN A 142 7.41 4.63 -13.94
C ASN A 142 6.45 3.58 -14.53
N ASP A 143 6.65 2.30 -14.20
CA ASP A 143 5.80 1.18 -14.61
C ASP A 143 4.82 0.73 -13.51
N LEU A 144 4.83 1.41 -12.36
CA LEU A 144 3.89 1.16 -11.28
C LEU A 144 2.48 1.52 -11.73
N LYS A 145 1.74 0.48 -12.08
CA LYS A 145 0.30 0.56 -12.36
C LYS A 145 -0.42 -0.31 -11.35
N PRO A 146 -1.51 0.18 -10.74
CA PRO A 146 -2.30 -0.64 -9.85
C PRO A 146 -2.79 -1.88 -10.60
N PHE A 147 -2.72 -3.05 -9.97
CA PHE A 147 -3.33 -4.26 -10.52
C PHE A 147 -4.86 -4.11 -10.59
N ASN A 148 -5.54 -4.96 -11.36
CA ASN A 148 -6.98 -4.86 -11.58
C ASN A 148 -7.78 -4.67 -10.29
N MET A 149 -7.48 -5.44 -9.23
CA MET A 149 -8.15 -5.26 -7.95
C MET A 149 -7.77 -3.99 -7.21
N GLU A 150 -6.49 -3.62 -7.19
CA GLU A 150 -6.05 -2.34 -6.61
C GLU A 150 -6.75 -1.17 -7.31
N LYS A 151 -6.82 -1.20 -8.64
CA LYS A 151 -7.47 -0.17 -9.45
C LYS A 151 -8.97 -0.08 -9.14
N ILE A 152 -9.66 -1.22 -9.06
CA ILE A 152 -11.08 -1.25 -8.65
C ILE A 152 -11.23 -0.63 -7.27
N MET A 153 -10.38 -0.95 -6.30
CA MET A 153 -10.51 -0.45 -4.94
C MET A 153 -10.09 1.01 -4.78
N LEU A 154 -9.08 1.46 -5.52
CA LEU A 154 -8.66 2.86 -5.58
C LEU A 154 -9.76 3.74 -6.15
N GLY A 155 -10.64 3.19 -6.99
CA GLY A 155 -11.74 3.90 -7.62
C GLY A 155 -11.25 4.95 -8.61
N SER A 156 -12.03 6.01 -8.80
CA SER A 156 -11.63 7.18 -9.58
C SER A 156 -10.46 7.93 -8.94
N GLY A 157 -10.31 7.82 -7.61
CA GLY A 157 -9.31 8.56 -6.87
C GLY A 157 -9.58 10.06 -6.83
N ILE A 158 -10.79 10.51 -7.16
CA ILE A 158 -11.16 11.92 -7.21
C ILE A 158 -12.35 12.13 -6.26
N PRO A 159 -12.14 12.73 -5.08
CA PRO A 159 -13.22 13.14 -4.20
C PRO A 159 -14.28 13.96 -4.93
N SER A 160 -15.53 13.78 -4.50
CA SER A 160 -16.66 14.59 -4.98
C SER A 160 -16.35 16.08 -4.91
N GLY A 161 -16.57 16.80 -6.02
CA GLY A 161 -16.31 18.25 -6.15
C GLY A 161 -14.97 18.62 -6.81
N LEU A 162 -14.09 17.65 -7.08
CA LEU A 162 -12.92 17.87 -7.93
C LEU A 162 -13.23 17.49 -9.38
N PHE A 163 -13.11 18.48 -10.27
CA PHE A 163 -13.38 18.32 -11.70
C PHE A 163 -12.07 18.37 -12.50
N PRO A 164 -12.02 17.78 -13.72
CA PRO A 164 -10.83 17.82 -14.57
C PRO A 164 -10.32 19.23 -14.90
N GLU A 165 -11.15 20.26 -14.80
CA GLU A 165 -10.74 21.66 -14.93
C GLU A 165 -9.92 22.18 -13.75
N HIS A 166 -10.09 21.60 -12.55
CA HIS A 166 -9.37 22.00 -11.33
C HIS A 166 -7.96 21.39 -11.22
N GLY A 167 -7.69 20.30 -11.94
CA GLY A 167 -6.46 19.55 -11.74
C GLY A 167 -6.35 18.26 -12.57
N SER A 168 -5.39 17.43 -12.19
CA SER A 168 -5.24 16.05 -12.66
C SER A 168 -5.01 15.11 -11.48
N HIS A 169 -5.11 13.81 -11.72
CA HIS A 169 -4.82 12.80 -10.70
C HIS A 169 -3.78 11.81 -11.22
N SER A 170 -3.00 11.24 -10.30
CA SER A 170 -2.09 10.14 -10.57
C SER A 170 -2.13 9.14 -9.42
N VAL A 171 -1.53 7.96 -9.64
CA VAL A 171 -1.31 6.97 -8.58
C VAL A 171 0.20 6.88 -8.36
N VAL A 172 0.64 7.12 -7.12
CA VAL A 172 2.06 7.13 -6.77
C VAL A 172 2.32 6.25 -5.55
N PRO A 173 3.53 5.70 -5.38
CA PRO A 173 3.87 4.92 -4.21
C PRO A 173 4.13 5.81 -2.99
N VAL A 174 3.68 5.34 -1.83
CA VAL A 174 4.01 5.91 -0.52
C VAL A 174 4.41 4.79 0.43
N ALA A 175 5.13 5.12 1.49
CA ALA A 175 5.60 4.15 2.48
C ALA A 175 5.03 4.41 3.88
N ILE A 176 4.84 3.34 4.64
CA ILE A 176 4.73 3.36 6.10
C ILE A 176 5.92 2.59 6.66
N ASP A 177 6.70 3.22 7.55
CA ASP A 177 7.77 2.53 8.27
C ASP A 177 7.24 1.89 9.55
N THR A 178 7.92 0.83 10.00
CA THR A 178 7.53 0.07 11.19
C THR A 178 8.66 0.01 12.21
N LYS A 179 8.34 -0.15 13.49
CA LYS A 179 9.36 -0.33 14.54
C LYS A 179 10.20 -1.59 14.36
N GLN A 180 9.67 -2.58 13.64
CA GLN A 180 10.37 -3.82 13.31
C GLN A 180 11.46 -3.61 12.24
N GLY A 181 11.55 -2.41 11.67
CA GLY A 181 12.46 -2.10 10.58
C GLY A 181 11.92 -2.47 9.21
N ASP A 182 10.71 -3.03 9.11
CA ASP A 182 10.04 -3.30 7.84
C ASP A 182 9.46 -2.01 7.24
N VAL A 183 9.34 -1.97 5.91
CA VAL A 183 8.74 -0.86 5.16
C VAL A 183 7.55 -1.39 4.34
N LEU A 184 6.41 -0.71 4.45
CA LEU A 184 5.18 -1.08 3.76
C LEU A 184 4.89 -0.08 2.64
N ILE A 185 4.91 -0.53 1.39
CA ILE A 185 4.62 0.29 0.23
C ILE A 185 3.14 0.17 -0.14
N PHE A 186 2.50 1.32 -0.32
CA PHE A 186 1.11 1.48 -0.76
C PHE A 186 1.07 2.25 -2.07
N MET A 187 0.09 1.94 -2.92
CA MET A 187 -0.30 2.80 -4.04
C MET A 187 -1.33 3.81 -3.53
N ALA A 188 -1.11 5.09 -3.76
CA ALA A 188 -1.97 6.17 -3.28
C ALA A 188 -2.45 7.06 -4.43
N ASN A 189 -3.73 7.45 -4.38
CA ASN A 189 -4.24 8.49 -5.27
C ASN A 189 -3.67 9.85 -4.84
N CYS A 190 -3.12 10.59 -5.81
CA CYS A 190 -2.55 11.92 -5.65
C CYS A 190 -3.26 12.91 -6.57
N TRP A 191 -3.68 14.05 -6.04
CA TRP A 191 -4.22 15.17 -6.80
C TRP A 191 -3.15 16.18 -7.14
N HIS A 192 -3.20 16.71 -8.36
CA HIS A 192 -2.32 17.77 -8.82
C HIS A 192 -3.18 18.97 -9.21
N ASN A 193 -3.07 20.05 -8.44
CA ASN A 193 -3.74 21.31 -8.77
C ASN A 193 -3.12 21.88 -10.07
N LYS A 194 -3.97 22.46 -10.93
CA LYS A 194 -3.55 23.18 -12.14
C LYS A 194 -3.11 24.61 -11.85
#